data_AF-A0A962UJ52-F1
#
_entry.id   AF-A0A962UJ52-F1
#
_cell.length_a   1.000
_cell.length_b   1.000
_cell.length_c   1.000
_cell.angle_alpha   90.00
_cell.angle_beta   90.00
_cell.angle_gamma   90.00
#
_symmetry.space_group_name_H-M   'P 1'
#
loop_
_entity.id
_entity.type
_entity.pdbx_description
1 polymer ?
#
loop_
_entity_poly.entity_id
_entity_poly.type
_entity_poly.pdbx_seq_one_letter_code
_entity_poly.pdbx_strand_id
1 'polypeptide(L)'
;MAQIFDDFFGGIQCHVAATGLANGAVYQPCPVRENARMKESEGVVQYRLDYRHGDLPATVDLQPLFDGFARCRRHGLIGQDPARYDGLAFGNISCRAPAGFVISGTQTGGRRTLLPGDLAWVEEFDLDNNCLTASGPAHPSSEAMTHGQIYRELPAVNAVVHVHSPLIWRHAQALGLPLTAASAGYGTPAMAREMRRLLHRPGLGDRGIIAMGGHEDGLVVFAPDMNSAEALLFAALADAAR
;
A
#
# COMPACT_ATOMS: atom_id res chain seq x y z
N MET A 1 37.93 39.98 22.77
CA MET A 1 36.75 40.31 23.58
C MET A 1 35.54 40.34 22.66
N ALA A 2 34.56 39.47 22.92
CA ALA A 2 33.14 39.48 22.48
C ALA A 2 32.82 39.53 20.97
N GLN A 3 31.79 38.92 20.40
CA GLN A 3 30.92 37.74 20.61
C GLN A 3 30.01 37.73 19.34
N ILE A 4 29.78 36.55 18.74
CA ILE A 4 28.51 35.96 18.24
C ILE A 4 27.53 36.93 17.50
N PHE A 5 27.09 36.72 16.26
CA PHE A 5 26.11 35.71 15.84
C PHE A 5 26.16 35.40 14.34
N ASP A 6 26.07 34.09 14.05
CA ASP A 6 25.58 33.53 12.80
C ASP A 6 24.17 34.03 12.51
N ASP A 7 23.87 34.32 11.24
CA ASP A 7 22.61 33.87 10.67
C ASP A 7 22.76 33.62 9.16
N PHE A 8 22.55 32.34 8.85
CA PHE A 8 22.47 31.70 7.56
C PHE A 8 21.12 32.03 6.94
N PHE A 9 21.06 32.61 5.74
CA PHE A 9 20.06 32.26 4.72
C PHE A 9 20.53 32.82 3.37
N GLY A 10 21.09 31.94 2.54
CA GLY A 10 21.36 32.21 1.14
C GLY A 10 20.05 32.38 0.38
N GLY A 11 19.65 33.64 0.16
CA GLY A 11 18.58 33.99 -0.75
C GLY A 11 19.02 33.75 -2.20
N ILE A 12 18.32 32.86 -2.90
CA ILE A 12 18.36 32.79 -4.36
C ILE A 12 17.63 34.04 -4.88
N GLN A 13 18.42 34.97 -5.45
CA GLN A 13 17.91 36.09 -6.22
C GLN A 13 17.28 35.57 -7.53
N CYS A 14 15.97 35.68 -7.66
CA CYS A 14 15.31 35.63 -8.97
C CYS A 14 15.12 37.07 -9.47
N HIS A 15 15.95 37.46 -10.45
CA HIS A 15 15.69 38.62 -11.30
C HIS A 15 14.46 38.34 -12.17
N VAL A 16 13.40 39.13 -12.00
CA VAL A 16 12.32 39.23 -12.99
C VAL A 16 12.30 40.66 -13.51
N ALA A 17 12.56 40.80 -14.81
CA ALA A 17 12.49 42.05 -15.53
C ALA A 17 11.04 42.55 -15.59
N ALA A 18 10.82 43.78 -15.15
CA ALA A 18 9.54 44.47 -15.24
C ALA A 18 9.31 44.96 -16.67
N THR A 19 8.17 44.60 -17.26
CA THR A 19 7.49 45.42 -18.27
C THR A 19 6.02 45.50 -17.84
N GLY A 20 5.51 46.74 -17.79
CA GLY A 20 4.23 47.05 -17.19
C GLY A 20 3.05 46.62 -18.04
N LEU A 21 1.89 46.48 -17.40
CA LEU A 21 0.79 47.44 -17.52
C LEU A 21 -0.33 47.08 -16.53
N ALA A 22 -1.02 48.14 -16.12
CA ALA A 22 -2.09 48.25 -15.15
C ALA A 22 -3.11 47.09 -15.07
N ASN A 23 -3.37 46.62 -13.86
CA ASN A 23 -4.72 46.50 -13.30
C ASN A 23 -4.65 46.24 -11.78
N GLY A 24 -5.47 46.97 -11.03
CA GLY A 24 -5.50 46.92 -9.57
C GLY A 24 -5.97 45.57 -9.04
N ALA A 25 -5.06 44.83 -8.41
CA ALA A 25 -5.37 43.75 -7.49
C ALA A 25 -4.36 43.82 -6.34
N VAL A 26 -4.85 44.02 -5.12
CA VAL A 26 -4.05 43.92 -3.90
C VAL A 26 -3.61 42.47 -3.78
N TYR A 27 -2.32 42.20 -3.99
CA TYR A 27 -1.73 40.87 -3.80
C TYR A 27 -1.69 40.59 -2.29
N GLN A 28 -2.69 39.88 -1.76
CA GLN A 28 -2.57 39.26 -0.46
C GLN A 28 -1.74 37.98 -0.61
N PRO A 29 -0.57 37.85 0.07
CA PRO A 29 0.14 36.59 0.08
C PRO A 29 -0.73 35.53 0.73
N CYS A 30 -0.94 34.42 0.01
CA CYS A 30 -1.64 33.25 0.51
C CYS A 30 -0.92 32.76 1.79
N PRO A 31 -1.61 32.57 2.92
CA PRO A 31 -0.96 32.07 4.12
C PRO A 31 -0.41 30.68 3.82
N VAL A 32 0.90 30.53 4.05
CA VAL A 32 1.58 29.23 4.03
C VAL A 32 0.83 28.33 5.00
N ARG A 33 0.10 27.34 4.48
CA ARG A 33 -0.60 26.39 5.33
C ARG A 33 0.43 25.49 6.00
N GLU A 34 0.60 25.75 7.28
CA GLU A 34 1.25 24.90 8.26
C GLU A 34 0.77 23.44 8.13
N ASN A 35 1.69 22.49 8.31
CA ASN A 35 1.51 21.04 8.13
C ASN A 35 0.25 20.49 8.82
N ALA A 36 -0.87 20.47 8.11
CA ALA A 36 -1.94 19.54 8.38
C ALA A 36 -1.47 18.18 7.87
N ARG A 37 -1.21 17.22 8.76
CA ARG A 37 -1.22 15.80 8.39
C ARG A 37 -2.56 15.56 7.68
N MET A 38 -2.55 15.47 6.35
CA MET A 38 -3.70 14.93 5.64
C MET A 38 -3.93 13.56 6.22
N LYS A 39 -5.09 13.37 6.83
CA LYS A 39 -5.54 12.07 7.35
C LYS A 39 -5.63 11.18 6.10
N GLU A 40 -4.70 10.25 5.94
CA GLU A 40 -4.73 9.35 4.78
C GLU A 40 -6.05 8.57 4.83
N SER A 41 -6.84 8.65 3.77
CA SER A 41 -8.17 8.04 3.69
C SER A 41 -8.03 6.63 3.12
N GLU A 42 -8.30 5.57 3.87
CA GLU A 42 -8.11 4.17 3.47
C GLU A 42 -8.63 3.83 2.06
N GLY A 43 -7.88 2.99 1.32
CA GLY A 43 -8.34 2.47 0.03
C GLY A 43 -8.49 3.50 -1.10
N VAL A 44 -7.95 4.72 -0.95
CA VAL A 44 -7.87 5.72 -2.04
C VAL A 44 -6.68 5.39 -2.94
N VAL A 45 -6.92 5.34 -4.25
CA VAL A 45 -5.88 5.10 -5.25
C VAL A 45 -5.02 6.36 -5.42
N GLN A 46 -3.72 6.23 -5.20
CA GLN A 46 -2.76 7.35 -5.29
C GLN A 46 -1.84 7.29 -6.52
N TYR A 47 -1.81 6.16 -7.23
CA TYR A 47 -1.05 6.02 -8.47
C TYR A 47 -1.84 6.49 -9.69
N ARG A 48 -1.13 6.86 -10.75
CA ARG A 48 -1.71 7.05 -12.08
C ARG A 48 -1.99 5.68 -12.68
N LEU A 49 -3.24 5.45 -13.08
CA LEU A 49 -3.70 4.18 -13.61
C LEU A 49 -3.93 4.29 -15.12
N ASP A 50 -3.20 3.50 -15.90
CA ASP A 50 -3.57 3.16 -17.27
C ASP A 50 -4.39 1.87 -17.22
N TYR A 51 -5.68 1.96 -17.53
CA TYR A 51 -6.63 0.87 -17.32
C TYR A 51 -7.48 0.56 -18.54
N ARG A 52 -7.58 -0.74 -18.81
CA ARG A 52 -8.47 -1.32 -19.82
C ARG A 52 -9.45 -2.29 -19.15
N HIS A 53 -10.74 -2.01 -19.22
CA HIS A 53 -11.74 -3.01 -18.83
C HIS A 53 -11.65 -4.26 -19.71
N GLY A 54 -11.72 -5.45 -19.11
CA GLY A 54 -11.62 -6.70 -19.86
C GLY A 54 -11.64 -7.93 -18.98
N ASP A 55 -11.20 -9.05 -19.54
CA ASP A 55 -11.16 -10.33 -18.86
C ASP A 55 -9.90 -10.51 -18.00
N LEU A 56 -9.97 -11.42 -17.04
CA LEU A 56 -8.81 -11.90 -16.29
C LEU A 56 -7.99 -12.90 -17.13
N PRO A 57 -6.70 -13.11 -16.80
CA PRO A 57 -5.89 -14.10 -17.50
C PRO A 57 -6.45 -15.52 -17.28
N ALA A 58 -6.79 -16.20 -18.38
CA ALA A 58 -7.47 -17.51 -18.35
C ALA A 58 -6.65 -18.65 -17.73
N THR A 59 -5.34 -18.46 -17.56
CA THR A 59 -4.40 -19.48 -17.07
C THR A 59 -4.19 -19.46 -15.55
N VAL A 60 -4.83 -18.54 -14.83
CA VAL A 60 -4.65 -18.37 -13.39
C VAL A 60 -5.75 -19.11 -12.62
N ASP A 61 -5.36 -19.99 -11.71
CA ASP A 61 -6.29 -20.54 -10.72
C ASP A 61 -6.60 -19.47 -9.66
N LEU A 62 -7.87 -19.04 -9.64
CA LEU A 62 -8.36 -18.00 -8.73
C LEU A 62 -8.95 -18.57 -7.43
N GLN A 63 -9.13 -19.89 -7.33
CA GLN A 63 -9.75 -20.52 -6.17
C GLN A 63 -9.01 -20.20 -4.85
N PRO A 64 -7.66 -20.24 -4.79
CA PRO A 64 -6.94 -19.85 -3.58
C PRO A 64 -7.22 -18.40 -3.14
N LEU A 65 -7.44 -17.50 -4.10
CA LEU A 65 -7.73 -16.10 -3.82
C LEU A 65 -9.09 -15.93 -3.13
N PHE A 66 -10.12 -16.64 -3.64
CA PHE A 66 -11.47 -16.61 -3.08
C PHE A 66 -11.52 -17.21 -1.68
N ASP A 67 -10.86 -18.35 -1.50
CA ASP A 67 -10.81 -19.04 -0.21
C ASP A 67 -10.04 -18.24 0.83
N GLY A 68 -8.88 -17.70 0.45
CA GLY A 68 -8.05 -16.88 1.34
C GLY A 68 -8.75 -15.60 1.77
N PHE A 69 -9.42 -14.93 0.83
CA PHE A 69 -10.23 -13.77 1.13
C PHE A 69 -11.37 -14.08 2.10
N ALA A 70 -12.11 -15.17 1.86
CA ALA A 70 -13.22 -15.58 2.71
C ALA A 70 -12.76 -15.92 4.14
N ARG A 71 -11.58 -16.54 4.30
CA ARG A 71 -10.98 -16.83 5.61
C ARG A 71 -10.53 -15.54 6.30
N CYS A 72 -9.76 -14.68 5.64
CA CYS A 72 -9.33 -13.39 6.22
C CYS A 72 -10.52 -12.52 6.66
N ARG A 73 -11.59 -12.50 5.87
CA ARG A 73 -12.86 -11.85 6.21
C ARG A 73 -13.53 -12.37 7.47
N ARG A 74 -13.60 -13.70 7.59
CA ARG A 74 -14.21 -14.34 8.77
C ARG A 74 -13.49 -13.98 10.06
N HIS A 75 -12.19 -13.70 9.97
CA HIS A 75 -11.35 -13.23 11.08
C HIS A 75 -11.31 -11.69 11.23
N GLY A 76 -12.04 -10.93 10.40
CA GLY A 76 -12.07 -9.46 10.45
C GLY A 76 -10.78 -8.78 9.98
N LEU A 77 -9.90 -9.51 9.27
CA LEU A 77 -8.59 -9.04 8.82
C LEU A 77 -8.66 -8.30 7.47
N ILE A 78 -9.65 -8.67 6.66
CA ILE A 78 -10.11 -7.93 5.47
C ILE A 78 -11.58 -7.62 5.74
N GLY A 79 -12.03 -6.39 5.50
CA GLY A 79 -13.37 -6.02 5.95
C GLY A 79 -13.79 -4.60 5.62
N GLN A 80 -14.87 -4.20 6.26
CA GLN A 80 -15.36 -2.83 6.32
C GLN A 80 -16.02 -2.66 7.68
N ASP A 81 -15.69 -1.58 8.37
CA ASP A 81 -16.20 -1.30 9.71
C ASP A 81 -16.55 0.20 9.79
N PRO A 82 -17.80 0.59 10.05
CA PRO A 82 -18.20 1.99 10.17
C PRO A 82 -17.41 2.78 11.22
N ALA A 83 -16.82 2.11 12.22
CA ALA A 83 -16.01 2.74 13.26
C ALA A 83 -14.53 2.89 12.88
N ARG A 84 -14.09 2.32 11.75
CA ARG A 84 -12.70 2.38 11.27
C ARG A 84 -12.66 3.03 9.89
N TYR A 85 -11.58 3.74 9.59
CA TYR A 85 -11.32 4.24 8.24
C TYR A 85 -12.45 5.06 7.61
N ASP A 86 -13.18 5.82 8.42
CA ASP A 86 -14.35 6.59 8.00
C ASP A 86 -15.40 5.72 7.26
N GLY A 87 -15.46 4.42 7.59
CA GLY A 87 -16.37 3.42 7.03
C GLY A 87 -15.91 2.80 5.72
N LEU A 88 -14.69 3.08 5.25
CA LEU A 88 -14.14 2.49 4.02
C LEU A 88 -13.71 1.03 4.24
N ALA A 89 -13.71 0.27 3.15
CA ALA A 89 -13.25 -1.11 3.16
C ALA A 89 -11.72 -1.17 3.15
N PHE A 90 -11.17 -2.17 3.84
CA PHE A 90 -9.74 -2.33 4.10
C PHE A 90 -9.26 -3.76 3.79
N GLY A 91 -7.96 -3.89 3.55
CA GLY A 91 -7.32 -5.15 3.19
C GLY A 91 -7.59 -5.60 1.75
N ASN A 92 -6.64 -6.33 1.18
CA ASN A 92 -6.70 -6.81 -0.20
C ASN A 92 -5.76 -8.03 -0.39
N ILE A 93 -5.92 -8.73 -1.50
CA ILE A 93 -5.27 -10.03 -1.72
C ILE A 93 -4.91 -10.23 -3.19
N SER A 94 -3.76 -10.82 -3.47
CA SER A 94 -3.30 -11.11 -4.83
C SER A 94 -2.67 -12.49 -4.98
N CYS A 95 -2.67 -13.00 -6.21
CA CYS A 95 -1.86 -14.12 -6.64
C CYS A 95 -1.05 -13.76 -7.89
N ARG A 96 0.13 -14.36 -8.02
CA ARG A 96 0.98 -14.19 -9.20
C ARG A 96 0.29 -14.81 -10.44
N ALA A 97 0.45 -14.15 -11.58
CA ALA A 97 0.04 -14.64 -12.89
C ALA A 97 1.29 -14.83 -13.79
N PRO A 98 1.19 -15.56 -14.92
CA PRO A 98 2.33 -15.72 -15.84
C PRO A 98 2.95 -14.39 -16.31
N ALA A 99 2.12 -13.36 -16.50
CA ALA A 99 2.54 -11.98 -16.68
C ALA A 99 1.82 -11.14 -15.61
N GLY A 100 2.57 -10.47 -14.74
CA GLY A 100 2.02 -9.66 -13.67
C GLY A 100 1.33 -10.47 -12.55
N PHE A 101 0.20 -9.97 -12.04
CA PHE A 101 -0.53 -10.59 -10.94
C PHE A 101 -2.01 -10.20 -10.93
N VAL A 102 -2.87 -11.08 -10.40
CA VAL A 102 -4.30 -10.80 -10.18
C VAL A 102 -4.49 -10.35 -8.75
N ILE A 103 -5.23 -9.26 -8.55
CA ILE A 103 -5.48 -8.64 -7.23
C ILE A 103 -6.96 -8.32 -7.06
N SER A 104 -7.45 -8.35 -5.82
CA SER A 104 -8.77 -7.81 -5.50
C SER A 104 -8.85 -6.32 -5.80
N GLY A 105 -10.01 -5.88 -6.29
CA GLY A 105 -10.24 -4.49 -6.65
C GLY A 105 -10.27 -3.55 -5.45
N THR A 106 -10.21 -2.24 -5.73
CA THR A 106 -10.37 -1.24 -4.68
C THR A 106 -11.75 -1.36 -4.01
N GLN A 107 -11.79 -1.14 -2.69
CA GLN A 107 -13.00 -1.19 -1.85
C GLN A 107 -13.77 -2.53 -1.84
N THR A 108 -13.20 -3.62 -2.36
CA THR A 108 -13.89 -4.94 -2.34
C THR A 108 -13.86 -5.60 -0.96
N GLY A 109 -13.03 -5.09 -0.04
CA GLY A 109 -12.90 -5.54 1.35
C GLY A 109 -14.22 -5.53 2.15
N GLY A 110 -15.25 -4.79 1.74
CA GLY A 110 -16.57 -4.75 2.40
C GLY A 110 -17.64 -5.72 1.88
N ARG A 111 -17.38 -6.43 0.77
CA ARG A 111 -18.29 -7.47 0.22
C ARG A 111 -18.53 -8.62 1.23
N ARG A 112 -19.26 -9.67 0.86
CA ARG A 112 -19.30 -10.93 1.66
C ARG A 112 -18.44 -12.02 1.05
N THR A 113 -18.40 -12.05 -0.27
CA THR A 113 -17.65 -12.99 -1.10
C THR A 113 -16.93 -12.19 -2.17
N LEU A 114 -15.72 -12.62 -2.52
CA LEU A 114 -14.97 -12.08 -3.66
C LEU A 114 -15.34 -12.89 -4.90
N LEU A 115 -15.71 -12.20 -5.98
CA LEU A 115 -16.08 -12.81 -7.25
C LEU A 115 -15.06 -12.45 -8.33
N PRO A 116 -15.00 -13.18 -9.46
CA PRO A 116 -14.14 -12.79 -10.58
C PRO A 116 -14.34 -11.34 -11.05
N GLY A 117 -15.58 -10.85 -11.01
CA GLY A 117 -15.92 -9.46 -11.34
C GLY A 117 -15.35 -8.40 -10.38
N ASP A 118 -14.81 -8.83 -9.23
CA ASP A 118 -14.22 -7.97 -8.20
C ASP A 118 -12.69 -7.93 -8.30
N LEU A 119 -12.10 -8.48 -9.38
CA LEU A 119 -10.65 -8.60 -9.54
C LEU A 119 -10.12 -7.70 -10.65
N ALA A 120 -8.83 -7.39 -10.55
CA ALA A 120 -8.05 -6.72 -11.57
C ALA A 120 -6.80 -7.56 -11.87
N TRP A 121 -6.34 -7.50 -13.12
CA TRP A 121 -5.06 -8.01 -13.54
C TRP A 121 -4.08 -6.85 -13.69
N VAL A 122 -3.09 -6.78 -12.80
CA VAL A 122 -1.99 -5.83 -12.91
C VAL A 122 -0.93 -6.42 -13.81
N GLU A 123 -0.66 -5.74 -14.92
CA GLU A 123 0.28 -6.19 -15.95
C GLU A 123 1.68 -5.66 -15.63
N GLU A 124 1.78 -4.36 -15.32
CA GLU A 124 3.05 -3.67 -15.07
C GLU A 124 2.89 -2.53 -14.05
N PHE A 125 4.00 -2.13 -13.44
CA PHE A 125 4.05 -0.95 -12.58
C PHE A 125 5.40 -0.25 -12.68
N ASP A 126 5.38 1.07 -12.55
CA ASP A 126 6.56 1.94 -12.51
C ASP A 126 6.52 2.76 -11.22
N LEU A 127 7.44 2.45 -10.31
CA LEU A 127 7.53 3.14 -9.02
C LEU A 127 8.04 4.56 -9.13
N ASP A 128 8.90 4.86 -10.09
CA ASP A 128 9.51 6.17 -10.22
C ASP A 128 8.51 7.17 -10.80
N ASN A 129 7.67 6.69 -11.72
CA ASN A 129 6.59 7.47 -12.31
C ASN A 129 5.25 7.35 -11.57
N ASN A 130 5.19 6.58 -10.48
CA ASN A 130 3.96 6.30 -9.71
C ASN A 130 2.81 5.84 -10.62
N CYS A 131 3.10 4.88 -11.50
CA CYS A 131 2.19 4.39 -12.52
C CYS A 131 1.91 2.90 -12.38
N LEU A 132 0.71 2.52 -12.81
CA LEU A 132 0.29 1.14 -12.87
C LEU A 132 -0.51 0.92 -14.17
N THR A 133 -0.19 -0.16 -14.88
CA THR A 133 -0.95 -0.63 -16.04
C THR A 133 -1.72 -1.87 -15.64
N ALA A 134 -3.03 -1.84 -15.82
CA ALA A 134 -3.89 -2.96 -15.45
C ALA A 134 -5.06 -3.15 -16.41
N SER A 135 -5.59 -4.36 -16.42
CA SER A 135 -6.86 -4.66 -17.05
C SER A 135 -7.72 -5.54 -16.15
N GLY A 136 -8.87 -5.99 -16.65
CA GLY A 136 -9.76 -6.89 -15.94
C GLY A 136 -11.09 -6.25 -15.53
N PRO A 137 -11.95 -6.98 -14.81
CA PRO A 137 -13.32 -6.54 -14.54
C PRO A 137 -13.44 -5.33 -13.61
N ALA A 138 -12.51 -5.17 -12.67
CA ALA A 138 -12.49 -4.08 -11.70
C ALA A 138 -11.20 -3.27 -11.76
N HIS A 139 -11.21 -2.10 -11.12
CA HIS A 139 -9.99 -1.33 -10.88
C HIS A 139 -9.18 -1.98 -9.75
N PRO A 140 -7.84 -2.07 -9.87
CA PRO A 140 -6.99 -2.69 -8.86
C PRO A 140 -7.04 -1.98 -7.50
N SER A 141 -6.66 -2.70 -6.44
CA SER A 141 -6.49 -2.13 -5.10
C SER A 141 -5.56 -0.90 -5.10
N SER A 142 -5.80 0.04 -4.20
CA SER A 142 -4.90 1.18 -3.92
C SER A 142 -3.48 0.75 -3.55
N GLU A 143 -3.30 -0.48 -3.04
CA GLU A 143 -2.00 -1.03 -2.63
C GLU A 143 -1.36 -1.97 -3.64
N ALA A 144 -1.85 -1.99 -4.89
CA ALA A 144 -1.33 -2.86 -5.94
C ALA A 144 0.20 -2.72 -6.15
N MET A 145 0.76 -1.51 -6.04
CA MET A 145 2.22 -1.33 -6.16
C MET A 145 3.02 -2.02 -5.05
N THR A 146 2.48 -2.09 -3.82
CA THR A 146 3.11 -2.83 -2.71
C THR A 146 3.22 -4.31 -3.05
N HIS A 147 2.15 -4.90 -3.62
CA HIS A 147 2.11 -6.29 -4.04
C HIS A 147 3.06 -6.56 -5.21
N GLY A 148 3.00 -5.72 -6.25
CA GLY A 148 3.89 -5.80 -7.41
C GLY A 148 5.36 -5.72 -7.03
N GLN A 149 5.69 -4.86 -6.07
CA GLN A 149 7.04 -4.74 -5.54
C GLN A 149 7.51 -6.04 -4.86
N ILE A 150 6.67 -6.69 -4.05
CA ILE A 150 7.03 -7.98 -3.42
C ILE A 150 7.26 -9.04 -4.50
N TYR A 151 6.37 -9.14 -5.48
CA TYR A 151 6.51 -10.09 -6.58
C TYR A 151 7.76 -9.84 -7.43
N ARG A 152 8.19 -8.59 -7.57
CA ARG A 152 9.41 -8.22 -8.29
C ARG A 152 10.67 -8.67 -7.56
N GLU A 153 10.72 -8.54 -6.24
CA GLU A 153 11.91 -8.90 -5.45
C GLU A 153 12.00 -10.39 -5.13
N LEU A 154 10.85 -11.08 -5.04
CA LEU A 154 10.78 -12.48 -4.63
C LEU A 154 10.09 -13.36 -5.69
N PRO A 155 10.85 -13.96 -6.62
CA PRO A 155 10.29 -14.83 -7.67
C PRO A 155 9.52 -16.04 -7.15
N ALA A 156 9.90 -16.57 -5.97
CA ALA A 156 9.25 -17.72 -5.34
C ALA A 156 7.88 -17.39 -4.72
N VAL A 157 7.59 -16.12 -4.43
CA VAL A 157 6.29 -15.69 -3.86
C VAL A 157 5.21 -15.74 -4.93
N ASN A 158 4.09 -16.42 -4.63
CA ASN A 158 2.90 -16.42 -5.47
C ASN A 158 1.65 -15.89 -4.78
N ALA A 159 1.70 -15.58 -3.48
CA ALA A 159 0.58 -15.00 -2.74
C ALA A 159 1.04 -13.81 -1.90
N VAL A 160 0.26 -12.72 -1.95
CA VAL A 160 0.42 -11.56 -1.07
C VAL A 160 -0.95 -11.19 -0.51
N VAL A 161 -1.03 -11.00 0.80
CA VAL A 161 -2.24 -10.61 1.51
C VAL A 161 -1.93 -9.37 2.33
N HIS A 162 -2.63 -8.28 2.04
CA HIS A 162 -2.65 -7.11 2.89
C HIS A 162 -3.86 -7.19 3.82
N VAL A 163 -3.61 -7.09 5.13
CA VAL A 163 -4.63 -7.21 6.17
C VAL A 163 -4.45 -6.14 7.23
N HIS A 164 -5.49 -5.94 8.02
CA HIS A 164 -5.48 -5.02 9.14
C HIS A 164 -5.76 -5.76 10.46
N SER A 165 -4.80 -5.71 11.38
CA SER A 165 -4.91 -6.32 12.71
C SER A 165 -4.21 -5.44 13.76
N PRO A 166 -4.98 -4.67 14.55
CA PRO A 166 -4.43 -3.90 15.66
C PRO A 166 -3.68 -4.77 16.67
N LEU A 167 -4.07 -6.04 16.80
CA LEU A 167 -3.44 -6.98 17.72
C LEU A 167 -2.01 -7.31 17.28
N ILE A 168 -1.83 -7.81 16.05
CA ILE A 168 -0.50 -8.16 15.55
C ILE A 168 0.37 -6.90 15.43
N TRP A 169 -0.18 -5.81 14.90
CA TRP A 169 0.60 -4.58 14.67
C TRP A 169 1.16 -4.00 15.98
N ARG A 170 0.36 -3.94 17.05
CA ARG A 170 0.84 -3.50 18.37
C ARG A 170 1.89 -4.42 18.97
N HIS A 171 1.89 -5.70 18.60
CA HIS A 171 2.86 -6.69 19.06
C HIS A 171 3.98 -6.96 18.04
N ALA A 172 4.07 -6.18 16.96
CA ALA A 172 5.00 -6.44 15.86
C ALA A 172 6.46 -6.58 16.33
N GLN A 173 6.89 -5.71 17.26
CA GLN A 173 8.22 -5.80 17.85
C GLN A 173 8.43 -7.08 18.67
N ALA A 174 7.45 -7.47 19.49
CA ALA A 174 7.52 -8.68 20.32
C ALA A 174 7.53 -9.96 19.45
N LEU A 175 6.84 -9.91 18.31
CA LEU A 175 6.81 -10.97 17.30
C LEU A 175 8.05 -10.96 16.39
N GLY A 176 8.95 -9.98 16.52
CA GLY A 176 10.13 -9.83 15.66
C GLY A 176 9.81 -9.47 14.21
N LEU A 177 8.64 -8.89 13.94
CA LEU A 177 8.23 -8.52 12.59
C LEU A 177 9.02 -7.29 12.11
N PRO A 178 9.54 -7.31 10.87
CA PRO A 178 10.05 -6.10 10.22
C PRO A 178 8.97 -5.02 10.15
N LEU A 179 9.38 -3.76 10.33
CA LEU A 179 8.50 -2.60 10.31
C LEU A 179 8.96 -1.60 9.24
N THR A 180 8.03 -1.12 8.41
CA THR A 180 8.31 -0.02 7.47
C THR A 180 8.42 1.32 8.20
N ALA A 181 9.06 2.31 7.57
CA ALA A 181 9.15 3.66 8.12
C ALA A 181 7.76 4.29 8.29
N ALA A 182 7.54 4.98 9.41
CA ALA A 182 6.28 5.68 9.71
C ALA A 182 5.91 6.79 8.71
N SER A 183 6.90 7.29 7.96
CA SER A 183 6.70 8.31 6.93
C SER A 183 6.29 7.73 5.56
N ALA A 184 6.31 6.42 5.39
CA ALA A 184 5.87 5.78 4.15
C ALA A 184 4.36 5.52 4.23
N GLY A 185 3.55 6.39 3.64
CA GLY A 185 2.09 6.22 3.55
C GLY A 185 1.70 5.08 2.60
N TYR A 186 0.53 4.47 2.81
CA TYR A 186 0.08 3.35 1.99
C TYR A 186 -0.17 3.76 0.54
N GLY A 187 -0.14 2.80 -0.39
CA GLY A 187 -0.40 3.09 -1.81
C GLY A 187 0.61 4.04 -2.48
N THR A 188 1.69 4.42 -1.79
CA THR A 188 2.73 5.33 -2.31
C THR A 188 3.95 4.57 -2.82
N PRO A 189 4.76 5.19 -3.71
CA PRO A 189 6.09 4.68 -4.04
C PRO A 189 7.02 4.55 -2.83
N ALA A 190 6.83 5.37 -1.79
CA ALA A 190 7.62 5.25 -0.56
C ALA A 190 7.39 3.91 0.15
N MET A 191 6.14 3.45 0.23
CA MET A 191 5.82 2.13 0.79
C MET A 191 6.45 1.00 -0.01
N ALA A 192 6.37 1.06 -1.35
CA ALA A 192 7.03 0.07 -2.18
C ALA A 192 8.55 0.05 -1.98
N ARG A 193 9.21 1.21 -1.89
CA ARG A 193 10.65 1.28 -1.58
C ARG A 193 10.97 0.68 -0.20
N GLU A 194 10.09 0.83 0.78
CA GLU A 194 10.23 0.18 2.08
C GLU A 194 10.11 -1.34 2.00
N MET A 195 9.20 -1.87 1.18
CA MET A 195 9.16 -3.32 0.90
C MET A 195 10.49 -3.78 0.32
N ARG A 196 11.03 -3.09 -0.70
CA ARG A 196 12.35 -3.41 -1.26
C ARG A 196 13.42 -3.45 -0.16
N ARG A 197 13.51 -2.41 0.67
CA ARG A 197 14.50 -2.28 1.74
C ARG A 197 14.41 -3.44 2.74
N LEU A 198 13.20 -3.81 3.15
CA LEU A 198 12.98 -4.85 4.14
C LEU A 198 13.22 -6.26 3.58
N LEU A 199 12.80 -6.53 2.35
CA LEU A 199 12.98 -7.83 1.69
C LEU A 199 14.45 -8.18 1.43
N HIS A 200 15.33 -7.19 1.31
CA HIS A 200 16.78 -7.41 1.15
C HIS A 200 17.52 -7.63 2.49
N ARG A 201 16.83 -7.59 3.63
CA ARG A 201 17.49 -7.84 4.92
C ARG A 201 17.87 -9.32 5.02
N PRO A 202 19.08 -9.64 5.50
CA PRO A 202 19.46 -11.03 5.74
C PRO A 202 18.45 -11.76 6.65
N GLY A 203 18.10 -12.98 6.27
CA GLY A 203 17.19 -13.83 7.06
C GLY A 203 15.71 -13.75 6.67
N LEU A 204 15.31 -12.82 5.78
CA LEU A 204 13.98 -12.85 5.19
C LEU A 204 13.99 -13.79 3.97
N GLY A 205 13.19 -14.86 4.02
CA GLY A 205 13.07 -15.85 2.96
C GLY A 205 12.02 -15.47 1.91
N ASP A 206 11.47 -16.49 1.25
CA ASP A 206 10.36 -16.40 0.30
C ASP A 206 8.98 -16.28 0.97
N ARG A 207 8.94 -16.12 2.30
CA ARG A 207 7.72 -15.91 3.08
C ARG A 207 7.95 -15.06 4.31
N GLY A 208 6.94 -14.32 4.75
CA GLY A 208 7.02 -13.49 5.94
C GLY A 208 5.83 -12.56 6.15
N ILE A 209 5.88 -11.82 7.26
CA ILE A 209 4.92 -10.76 7.60
C ILE A 209 5.71 -9.48 7.86
N ILE A 210 5.30 -8.38 7.22
CA ILE A 210 5.83 -7.04 7.45
C ILE A 210 4.73 -6.19 8.06
N ALA A 211 5.01 -5.51 9.17
CA ALA A 211 4.14 -4.50 9.72
C ALA A 211 4.37 -3.14 9.04
N MET A 212 3.30 -2.38 8.82
CA MET A 212 3.35 -1.11 8.11
C MET A 212 3.38 0.05 9.11
N GLY A 213 4.51 0.73 9.25
CA GLY A 213 4.66 1.83 10.21
C GLY A 213 3.86 3.08 9.82
N GLY A 214 3.74 3.37 8.52
CA GLY A 214 2.97 4.51 8.01
C GLY A 214 1.53 4.17 7.62
N HIS A 215 1.05 2.98 7.98
CA HIS A 215 -0.32 2.52 7.78
C HIS A 215 -0.76 1.75 9.02
N GLU A 216 -1.36 2.47 9.97
CA GLU A 216 -1.65 1.92 11.30
C GLU A 216 -2.48 0.63 11.19
N ASP A 217 -2.07 -0.36 11.98
CA ASP A 217 -2.62 -1.72 12.01
C ASP A 217 -2.48 -2.57 10.74
N GLY A 218 -1.95 -1.99 9.66
CA GLY A 218 -1.67 -2.65 8.39
C GLY A 218 -0.51 -3.63 8.45
N LEU A 219 -0.70 -4.77 7.80
CA LEU A 219 0.29 -5.84 7.65
C LEU A 219 0.31 -6.32 6.21
N VAL A 220 1.49 -6.70 5.73
CA VAL A 220 1.65 -7.39 4.44
C VAL A 220 2.24 -8.77 4.69
N VAL A 221 1.51 -9.78 4.27
CA VAL A 221 1.91 -11.19 4.35
C VAL A 221 2.23 -11.68 2.95
N PHE A 222 3.33 -12.39 2.79
CA PHE A 222 3.73 -12.96 1.51
C PHE A 222 4.26 -14.38 1.69
N ALA A 223 4.03 -15.25 0.70
CA ALA A 223 4.48 -16.63 0.72
C ALA A 223 4.48 -17.28 -0.68
N PRO A 224 5.05 -18.50 -0.83
CA PRO A 224 5.00 -19.26 -2.07
C PRO A 224 3.61 -19.63 -2.54
N ASP A 225 2.62 -19.65 -1.65
CA ASP A 225 1.22 -19.95 -1.95
C ASP A 225 0.29 -19.37 -0.87
N MET A 226 -1.02 -19.34 -1.15
CA MET A 226 -2.01 -18.72 -0.27
C MET A 226 -2.12 -19.42 1.09
N ASN A 227 -2.09 -20.76 1.10
CA ASN A 227 -2.22 -21.52 2.35
C ASN A 227 -1.03 -21.23 3.27
N SER A 228 0.19 -21.12 2.71
CA SER A 228 1.38 -20.73 3.45
C SER A 228 1.28 -19.30 4.01
N ALA A 229 0.72 -18.35 3.25
CA ALA A 229 0.50 -16.99 3.73
C ALA A 229 -0.49 -16.96 4.91
N GLU A 230 -1.60 -17.69 4.79
CA GLU A 230 -2.61 -17.75 5.84
C GLU A 230 -2.12 -18.48 7.09
N ALA A 231 -1.35 -19.56 6.94
CA ALA A 231 -0.75 -20.26 8.07
C ALA A 231 0.16 -19.33 8.86
N LEU A 232 0.98 -18.51 8.19
CA LEU A 232 1.82 -17.49 8.85
C LEU A 232 0.95 -16.45 9.58
N LEU A 233 -0.05 -15.90 8.89
CA LEU A 233 -0.92 -14.86 9.45
C LEU A 233 -1.67 -15.34 10.70
N PHE A 234 -2.23 -16.55 10.66
CA PHE A 234 -2.99 -17.10 11.78
C PHE A 234 -2.10 -17.56 12.93
N ALA A 235 -0.89 -18.04 12.65
CA ALA A 235 0.12 -18.26 13.69
C ALA A 235 0.46 -16.94 14.40
N ALA A 236 0.72 -15.86 13.65
CA ALA A 236 1.00 -14.55 14.23
C ALA A 236 -0.16 -13.99 15.07
N LEU A 237 -1.42 -14.21 14.64
CA LEU A 237 -2.60 -13.86 15.45
C LEU A 237 -2.63 -14.63 16.78
N ALA A 238 -2.40 -15.94 16.73
CA ALA A 238 -2.39 -16.78 17.91
C ALA A 238 -1.25 -16.41 18.86
N ASP A 239 -0.08 -16.03 18.31
CA ASP A 239 1.08 -15.61 19.07
C ASP A 239 0.88 -14.24 19.74
N ALA A 240 0.26 -13.29 19.03
CA ALA A 240 -0.05 -11.97 19.56
C ALA A 240 -1.16 -11.97 20.63
N ALA A 241 -1.96 -13.03 20.69
CA ALA A 241 -3.06 -13.17 21.65
C ALA A 241 -2.65 -13.83 22.98
N ARG A 242 -1.39 -14.28 23.12
CA ARG A 242 -0.83 -14.86 24.34
C ARG A 242 -0.24 -13.79 25.25
#